data_AF-A0A075JQL3-F1
#
_entry.id   AF-A0A075JQL3-F1
#
_cell.length_a   1.000
_cell.length_b   1.000
_cell.length_c   1.000
_cell.angle_alpha   90.00
_cell.angle_beta   90.00
_cell.angle_gamma   90.00
#
_symmetry.space_group_name_H-M   'P 1'
#
loop_
_entity.id
_entity.type
_entity.pdbx_description
1 polymer ?
#
loop_
_entity_poly.entity_id
_entity_poly.type
_entity_poly.pdbx_seq_one_letter_code
_entity_poly.pdbx_strand_id
1 'polypeptide(L)'
;MAKNNEKNNKMSLEEAGKKGGNTTARNHDQEFYEEIGQKGGKTTAKNHDQEFYEDIGQKGGETTAKNHDQEFYEEIGQKGGKTTAKNHDQEFYEDIGQKGGEARSRQRKNNRNS
;
A
#
# COMPACT_ATOMS: atom_id res chain seq x y z
N MET A 1 -8.65 24.35 -56.17
CA MET A 1 -8.40 23.42 -55.04
C MET A 1 -7.74 24.19 -53.91
N ALA A 2 -8.47 24.53 -52.85
CA ALA A 2 -7.87 25.10 -51.64
C ALA A 2 -8.11 24.10 -50.50
N LYS A 3 -7.07 23.33 -50.17
CA LYS A 3 -7.12 22.32 -49.11
C LYS A 3 -7.10 23.05 -47.76
N ASN A 4 -8.22 22.98 -47.05
CA ASN A 4 -8.35 23.23 -45.62
C ASN A 4 -7.22 22.51 -44.87
N ASN A 5 -6.23 23.26 -44.37
CA ASN A 5 -5.10 22.70 -43.62
C ASN A 5 -4.88 23.40 -42.27
N GLU A 6 -5.94 23.95 -41.67
CA GLU A 6 -5.92 24.58 -40.34
C GLU A 6 -6.48 23.67 -39.23
N LYS A 7 -6.31 22.35 -39.33
CA LYS A 7 -6.83 21.40 -38.33
C LYS A 7 -5.76 20.62 -37.55
N ASN A 8 -4.49 21.00 -37.61
CA ASN A 8 -3.41 20.20 -37.02
C ASN A 8 -2.47 20.96 -36.06
N ASN A 9 -2.98 21.94 -35.31
CA ASN A 9 -2.23 22.59 -34.22
C ASN A 9 -3.00 22.61 -32.89
N LYS A 10 -3.94 21.67 -32.71
CA LYS A 10 -4.68 21.54 -31.45
C LYS A 10 -3.97 20.50 -30.58
N MET A 11 -3.47 20.95 -29.43
CA MET A 11 -2.89 20.09 -28.39
C MET A 11 -3.84 18.94 -28.03
N SER A 12 -3.32 17.72 -27.94
CA SER A 12 -4.06 16.54 -27.49
C SER A 12 -4.47 16.67 -26.02
N LEU A 13 -5.52 15.95 -25.60
CA LEU A 13 -5.93 15.87 -24.20
C LEU A 13 -4.80 15.33 -23.31
N GLU A 14 -4.05 14.35 -23.80
CA GLU A 14 -2.91 13.79 -23.08
C GLU A 14 -1.77 14.81 -22.94
N GLU A 15 -1.46 15.54 -24.01
CA GLU A 15 -0.46 16.60 -24.00
C GLU A 15 -0.85 17.74 -23.05
N ALA A 16 -2.13 18.12 -23.04
CA ALA A 16 -2.67 19.11 -22.12
C ALA A 16 -2.59 18.64 -20.66
N GLY A 17 -2.93 17.38 -20.39
CA GLY A 17 -2.82 16.77 -19.07
C GLY A 17 -1.37 16.71 -18.57
N LYS A 18 -0.45 16.26 -19.42
CA LYS A 18 0.99 16.24 -19.13
C LYS A 18 1.55 17.64 -18.89
N LYS A 19 1.16 18.62 -19.72
CA LYS A 19 1.57 20.02 -19.55
C LYS A 19 1.06 20.59 -18.22
N GLY A 20 -0.22 20.34 -17.88
CA GLY A 20 -0.80 20.74 -16.60
C GLY A 20 -0.05 20.14 -15.41
N GLY A 21 0.16 18.82 -15.42
CA GLY A 21 0.91 18.13 -14.36
C GLY A 21 2.34 18.65 -14.19
N ASN A 22 3.06 18.91 -15.29
CA ASN A 22 4.40 19.48 -15.24
C ASN A 22 4.41 20.92 -14.70
N THR A 23 3.40 21.72 -15.03
CA THR A 23 3.26 23.08 -14.48
C THR A 23 3.00 23.02 -12.98
N THR A 24 2.09 22.16 -12.52
CA THR A 24 1.81 21.94 -11.09
C THR A 24 3.07 21.48 -10.36
N ALA A 25 3.80 20.50 -10.89
CA ALA A 25 5.03 19.97 -10.28
C ALA A 25 6.16 21.01 -10.15
N ARG A 26 6.16 22.06 -10.98
CA ARG A 26 7.15 23.15 -10.89
C ARG A 26 6.74 24.25 -9.92
N ASN A 27 5.43 24.43 -9.70
CA ASN A 27 4.88 25.56 -8.96
C ASN A 27 4.57 25.23 -7.49
N HIS A 28 4.65 23.96 -7.11
CA HIS A 28 4.28 23.48 -5.79
C HIS A 28 5.41 22.68 -5.15
N ASP A 29 5.50 22.79 -3.83
CA ASP A 29 6.48 22.12 -2.99
C ASP A 29 5.90 20.86 -2.33
N GLN A 30 6.71 20.22 -1.50
CA GLN A 30 6.31 19.00 -0.78
C GLN A 30 5.09 19.23 0.12
N GLU A 31 5.03 20.36 0.83
CA GLU A 31 3.93 20.68 1.74
C GLU A 31 2.58 20.73 1.01
N PHE A 32 2.55 21.31 -0.19
CA PHE A 32 1.35 21.30 -1.04
C PHE A 32 0.85 19.88 -1.33
N TYR A 33 1.75 18.96 -1.70
CA TYR A 33 1.39 17.58 -2.02
C TYR A 33 0.94 16.79 -0.79
N GLU A 34 1.57 17.04 0.36
CA GLU A 34 1.15 16.47 1.64
C GLU A 34 -0.25 16.96 2.02
N GLU A 35 -0.53 18.26 1.87
CA GLU A 35 -1.83 18.84 2.21
C GLU A 35 -2.95 18.24 1.35
N ILE A 36 -2.77 18.18 0.02
CA ILE A 36 -3.80 17.60 -0.87
C ILE A 36 -3.95 16.10 -0.65
N GLY A 37 -2.86 15.38 -0.34
CA GLY A 37 -2.88 13.96 0.02
C GLY A 37 -3.66 13.71 1.30
N GLN A 38 -3.43 14.52 2.34
CA GLN A 38 -4.18 14.44 3.60
C GLN A 38 -5.66 14.78 3.40
N LYS A 39 -5.98 15.79 2.59
CA LYS A 39 -7.38 16.14 2.26
C LYS A 39 -8.08 15.00 1.52
N GLY A 40 -7.40 14.38 0.56
CA GLY A 40 -7.89 13.20 -0.14
C GLY A 40 -8.16 12.04 0.82
N GLY A 41 -7.16 11.67 1.63
CA GLY A 41 -7.28 10.60 2.62
C GLY A 41 -8.41 10.82 3.64
N LYS A 42 -8.55 12.05 4.18
CA LYS A 42 -9.65 12.41 5.09
C LYS A 42 -11.02 12.30 4.42
N THR A 43 -11.12 12.63 3.13
CA THR A 43 -12.37 12.53 2.39
C THR A 43 -12.73 11.07 2.16
N THR A 44 -11.77 10.24 1.74
CA THR A 44 -11.95 8.79 1.60
C THR A 44 -12.38 8.17 2.93
N ALA A 45 -11.69 8.46 4.03
CA ALA A 45 -12.01 7.92 5.35
C ALA A 45 -13.39 8.33 5.88
N LYS A 46 -13.94 9.46 5.43
CA LYS A 46 -15.31 9.89 5.78
C LYS A 46 -16.39 9.20 4.94
N ASN A 47 -16.07 8.84 3.71
CA ASN A 47 -17.04 8.35 2.73
C ASN A 47 -17.09 6.82 2.65
N HIS A 48 -16.15 6.13 3.30
CA HIS A 48 -16.02 4.69 3.25
C HIS A 48 -16.04 4.09 4.65
N ASP A 49 -16.63 2.90 4.75
CA ASP A 49 -16.74 2.12 5.97
C ASP A 49 -15.69 1.00 6.02
N GLN A 50 -15.78 0.16 7.05
CA GLN A 50 -14.85 -0.94 7.26
C GLN A 50 -14.87 -1.95 6.09
N GLU A 51 -16.05 -2.25 5.53
CA GLU A 51 -16.20 -3.21 4.44
C GLU A 51 -15.42 -2.78 3.19
N PHE A 52 -15.42 -1.49 2.87
CA PHE A 52 -14.60 -0.96 1.79
C PHE A 52 -13.10 -1.25 1.97
N TYR A 53 -12.57 -1.05 3.18
CA TYR A 53 -11.15 -1.30 3.45
C TYR A 53 -10.80 -2.79 3.45
N GLU A 54 -11.71 -3.63 3.92
CA GLU A 54 -11.59 -5.09 3.86
C GLU A 54 -11.56 -5.57 2.40
N ASP A 55 -12.47 -5.10 1.55
CA ASP A 55 -12.55 -5.47 0.13
C ASP A 55 -11.28 -5.07 -0.64
N ILE A 56 -10.80 -3.82 -0.48
CA ILE A 56 -9.57 -3.40 -1.16
C ILE A 56 -8.33 -4.12 -0.61
N GLY A 57 -8.31 -4.44 0.68
CA GLY A 57 -7.26 -5.22 1.32
C GLY A 57 -7.21 -6.65 0.77
N GLN A 58 -8.37 -7.30 0.67
CA GLN A 58 -8.52 -8.63 0.08
C GLN A 58 -8.08 -8.63 -1.38
N LYS A 59 -8.55 -7.69 -2.20
CA LYS A 59 -8.15 -7.57 -3.61
C LYS A 59 -6.64 -7.38 -3.77
N GLY A 60 -6.02 -6.56 -2.93
CA GLY A 60 -4.57 -6.37 -2.92
C GLY A 60 -3.83 -7.67 -2.55
N GLY A 61 -4.30 -8.36 -1.51
CA GLY A 61 -3.76 -9.65 -1.07
C GLY A 61 -3.87 -10.73 -2.15
N GLU A 62 -5.04 -10.90 -2.75
CA GLU A 62 -5.28 -11.86 -3.84
C GLU A 62 -4.43 -11.57 -5.07
N THR A 63 -4.30 -10.30 -5.45
CA THR A 63 -3.45 -9.91 -6.58
C THR A 63 -2.00 -10.25 -6.31
N THR A 64 -1.52 -9.97 -5.09
CA THR A 64 -0.16 -10.32 -4.66
C THR A 64 0.03 -11.85 -4.71
N ALA A 65 -0.89 -12.62 -4.13
CA ALA A 65 -0.80 -14.08 -4.11
C ALA A 65 -0.87 -14.72 -5.51
N LYS A 66 -1.58 -14.10 -6.47
CA LYS A 66 -1.62 -14.56 -7.86
C LYS A 66 -0.33 -14.27 -8.63
N ASN A 67 0.35 -13.18 -8.30
CA ASN A 67 1.51 -12.69 -9.06
C ASN A 67 2.86 -13.11 -8.49
N HIS A 68 2.89 -13.71 -7.30
CA HIS A 68 4.12 -14.07 -6.60
C HIS A 68 4.16 -15.55 -6.24
N ASP A 69 5.36 -16.11 -6.28
CA ASP A 69 5.65 -17.49 -5.96
C ASP A 69 6.20 -17.66 -4.54
N GLN A 70 6.55 -18.89 -4.19
CA GLN A 70 7.10 -19.21 -2.87
C GLN A 70 8.41 -18.46 -2.60
N GLU A 71 9.30 -18.34 -3.60
CA GLU A 71 10.59 -17.66 -3.44
C GLU A 71 10.42 -16.20 -3.03
N PHE A 72 9.44 -15.49 -3.61
CA PHE A 72 9.10 -14.14 -3.19
C PHE A 72 8.74 -14.05 -1.70
N TYR A 73 7.89 -14.95 -1.21
CA TYR A 73 7.49 -14.96 0.20
C TYR A 73 8.63 -15.33 1.15
N GLU A 74 9.50 -16.25 0.73
CA GLU A 74 10.72 -16.58 1.46
C GLU A 74 11.66 -15.38 1.53
N GLU A 75 11.87 -14.67 0.43
CA GLU A 75 12.74 -13.51 0.37
C GLU A 75 12.25 -12.39 1.31
N ILE A 76 10.97 -12.03 1.24
CA ILE A 76 10.42 -10.98 2.11
C ILE A 76 10.40 -11.43 3.58
N GLY A 77 10.18 -12.72 3.86
CA GLY A 77 10.27 -13.28 5.20
C GLY A 77 11.69 -13.19 5.76
N GLN A 78 12.70 -13.55 4.97
CA GLN A 78 14.11 -13.41 5.35
C GLN A 78 14.51 -11.95 5.57
N LYS A 79 14.08 -11.03 4.70
CA LYS A 79 14.33 -9.58 4.86
C LYS A 79 13.68 -9.04 6.14
N GLY A 80 12.45 -9.46 6.44
CA GLY A 80 11.76 -9.13 7.68
C GLY A 80 12.55 -9.62 8.90
N GLY A 81 12.90 -10.92 8.92
CA GLY A 81 13.65 -11.53 10.01
C GLY A 81 15.03 -10.88 10.26
N LYS A 82 15.78 -10.56 9.19
CA LYS A 82 17.07 -9.85 9.31
C LYS A 82 16.91 -8.44 9.88
N THR A 83 15.87 -7.71 9.46
CA THR A 83 15.56 -6.38 9.99
C THR A 83 15.23 -6.45 11.47
N THR A 84 14.38 -7.40 11.87
CA THR A 84 14.05 -7.64 13.27
C THR A 84 15.30 -7.98 14.08
N ALA A 85 16.12 -8.91 13.61
CA ALA A 85 17.34 -9.32 14.32
C ALA A 85 18.37 -8.20 14.48
N LYS A 86 18.40 -7.23 13.56
CA LYS A 86 19.28 -6.06 13.68
C LYS A 86 18.80 -5.06 14.72
N ASN A 87 17.49 -4.96 14.93
CA ASN A 87 16.87 -3.87 15.70
C ASN A 87 16.39 -4.30 17.10
N HIS A 88 16.51 -5.58 17.44
CA HIS A 88 15.99 -6.14 18.68
C HIS A 88 17.04 -6.95 19.44
N ASP A 89 16.92 -6.94 20.76
CA ASP A 89 17.79 -7.62 21.71
C ASP A 89 17.19 -8.95 22.18
N GLN A 90 17.89 -9.61 23.10
CA GLN A 90 17.48 -10.91 23.63
C GLN A 90 16.12 -10.85 24.33
N GLU A 91 15.82 -9.77 25.06
CA GLU A 91 14.55 -9.59 25.79
C GLU A 91 13.35 -9.61 24.83
N PHE A 92 13.48 -8.96 23.66
CA PHE A 92 12.46 -9.02 22.63
C PHE A 92 12.17 -10.46 22.16
N TYR A 93 13.21 -11.28 21.95
CA TYR A 93 13.03 -12.67 21.51
C TYR A 93 12.42 -13.56 22.60
N GLU A 94 12.74 -13.30 23.86
CA GLU A 94 12.14 -13.98 25.01
C GLU A 94 10.65 -13.64 25.13
N ASP A 95 10.27 -12.36 25.02
CA ASP A 95 8.88 -11.90 25.07
C ASP A 95 8.02 -12.49 23.95
N ILE A 96 8.47 -12.43 22.68
CA ILE A 96 7.71 -13.02 21.58
C ILE A 96 7.64 -14.55 21.67
N GLY A 97 8.68 -15.19 22.21
CA GLY A 97 8.71 -16.63 22.48
C GLY A 97 7.68 -17.03 23.54
N GLN A 98 7.63 -16.29 24.65
CA GLN A 98 6.63 -16.48 25.70
C GLN A 98 5.21 -16.28 25.16
N LYS A 99 4.95 -15.17 24.45
CA LYS A 99 3.65 -14.87 23.84
C LYS A 99 3.21 -15.97 22.87
N GLY A 100 4.12 -16.48 22.05
CA GLY A 100 3.85 -17.61 21.15
C GLY A 100 3.52 -18.91 21.89
N GLY A 101 4.23 -19.20 22.98
CA GLY A 101 3.96 -20.35 23.84
C GLY A 101 2.60 -20.27 24.53
N GLU A 102 2.25 -19.10 25.08
CA GLU A 102 0.96 -18.84 25.70
C GLU A 102 -0.20 -18.99 24.71
N ALA A 103 -0.07 -18.43 23.50
CA ALA A 103 -1.08 -18.54 22.45
C ALA A 103 -1.36 -20.02 22.10
N ARG A 104 -0.31 -20.82 21.92
CA ARG A 104 -0.44 -22.27 21.67
C ARG A 104 -1.10 -23.01 22.84
N SER A 105 -0.77 -22.62 24.07
CA SER A 105 -1.36 -23.19 25.29
C SER A 105 -2.86 -22.88 25.38
N ARG A 106 -3.27 -21.64 25.12
CA ARG A 106 -4.68 -21.21 25.08
C ARG A 106 -5.47 -21.96 24.01
N GLN A 107 -4.92 -22.08 22.79
CA GLN A 107 -5.57 -22.81 21.70
C GLN A 107 -5.80 -24.29 22.05
N ARG A 108 -4.81 -24.95 22.66
CA ARG A 108 -4.95 -26.34 23.13
C ARG A 108 -5.99 -26.51 24.23
N LYS A 109 -6.14 -25.54 25.14
CA LYS A 109 -7.16 -25.58 26.19
C LYS A 109 -8.56 -25.41 25.61
N ASN A 110 -8.73 -24.48 24.67
CA ASN A 110 -10.03 -24.25 24.01
C ASN A 110 -10.50 -25.47 23.20
N ASN A 111 -9.59 -26.14 22.48
CA ASN A 111 -9.90 -27.37 21.73
C ASN A 111 -10.18 -28.59 22.62
N ARG A 112 -9.78 -28.58 23.90
CA ARG A 112 -10.09 -29.65 24.86
C ARG A 112 -11.39 -29.43 25.63
N ASN A 113 -11.90 -28.20 25.62
CA ASN A 113 -13.10 -27.78 26.32
C ASN A 113 -14.29 -27.51 25.37
N SER A 114 -14.13 -27.72 24.05
CA SER A 114 -15.20 -27.76 23.04
C SER A 114 -15.49 -29.20 22.66
#